data_AF-A0A2D4I717-F1
#
_entry.id   AF-A0A2D4I717-F1
#
_cell.length_a   1.000
_cell.length_b   1.000
_cell.length_c   1.000
_cell.angle_alpha   90.00
_cell.angle_beta   90.00
_cell.angle_gamma   90.00
#
_symmetry.space_group_name_H-M   'P 1'
#
loop_
_entity.id
_entity.type
_entity.pdbx_description
1 polymer ?
#
loop_
_entity_poly.entity_id
_entity_poly.type
_entity_poly.pdbx_seq_one_letter_code
_entity_poly.pdbx_strand_id
1 'polypeptide(L)'
;MKLKNQYQITNIVEKYSMEQENWRTLAPLPVPLACHAVVAVKNRLYVIGGWTPQMDLPDDEPDRLSNRTLQYNPSQDKWTECAPMKYSKYRFSTAVVNHEIYVLGGIGCLDRDRGQARQCLDVVEIYNPDGNSWREGPPMPYSLLSLRTNSTCAGAVEGKLYVCGGFRGTARYEVITKEILELDTWENHWNVVAIKALMHDSYDVCLVAQLNPRDLIPPPSDLMEQ
;
A
#
# COMPACT_ATOMS: atom_id res chain seq x y z
N MET A 1 -1.65 16.77 -13.85
CA MET A 1 -1.23 17.95 -14.65
C MET A 1 0.00 18.56 -13.99
N LYS A 2 1.07 18.87 -14.73
CA LYS A 2 2.22 19.60 -14.15
C LYS A 2 2.01 21.09 -14.36
N LEU A 3 1.91 21.86 -13.28
CA LEU A 3 1.90 23.32 -13.31
C LEU A 3 3.22 23.77 -12.69
N LYS A 4 4.02 24.55 -13.41
CA LYS A 4 5.31 25.09 -12.93
C LYS A 4 6.21 24.03 -12.25
N ASN A 5 6.41 22.88 -12.90
CA ASN A 5 7.20 21.74 -12.41
C ASN A 5 6.64 20.95 -11.20
N GLN A 6 5.46 21.29 -10.68
CA GLN A 6 4.82 20.53 -9.59
C GLN A 6 3.69 19.63 -10.10
N TYR A 7 3.56 18.43 -9.53
CA TYR A 7 2.39 17.59 -9.79
C TYR A 7 1.17 18.19 -9.08
N GLN A 8 0.08 18.38 -9.81
CA GLN A 8 -1.21 18.70 -9.20
C GLN A 8 -1.73 17.46 -8.46
N ILE A 9 -1.45 17.41 -7.15
CA ILE A 9 -1.91 16.36 -6.24
C ILE A 9 -3.20 16.84 -5.58
N THR A 10 -4.21 15.98 -5.57
CA THR A 10 -5.52 16.27 -4.96
C THR A 10 -5.66 15.61 -3.60
N ASN A 11 -6.59 16.11 -2.80
CA ASN A 11 -7.07 15.49 -1.57
C ASN A 11 -8.53 15.00 -1.68
N ILE A 12 -9.11 15.03 -2.88
CA ILE A 12 -10.50 14.61 -3.13
C ILE A 12 -10.62 13.09 -2.90
N VAL A 13 -11.70 12.70 -2.23
CA VAL A 13 -12.07 11.31 -1.99
C VAL A 13 -13.48 11.10 -2.53
N GLU A 14 -13.66 10.08 -3.36
CA GLU A 14 -14.95 9.75 -3.95
C GLU A 14 -15.32 8.31 -3.64
N LYS A 15 -16.61 8.06 -3.42
CA LYS A 15 -17.17 6.73 -3.22
C LYS A 15 -18.16 6.44 -4.33
N TYR A 16 -17.97 5.28 -4.97
CA TYR A 16 -18.95 4.70 -5.86
C TYR A 16 -19.94 3.84 -5.08
N SER A 17 -21.24 3.97 -5.40
CA SER A 17 -22.29 3.10 -4.89
C SER A 17 -22.75 2.17 -5.99
N MET A 18 -22.68 0.84 -5.77
CA MET A 18 -23.22 -0.13 -6.71
C MET A 18 -24.75 -0.09 -6.79
N GLU A 19 -25.42 0.26 -5.68
CA GLU A 19 -26.89 0.33 -5.62
C GLU A 19 -27.45 1.57 -6.34
N GLN A 20 -26.74 2.70 -6.23
CA GLN A 20 -27.17 3.97 -6.82
C GLN A 20 -26.47 4.28 -8.15
N GLU A 21 -25.54 3.41 -8.55
CA GLU A 21 -24.70 3.50 -9.75
C GLU A 21 -24.04 4.88 -9.96
N ASN A 22 -23.73 5.58 -8.87
CA ASN A 22 -23.22 6.93 -8.91
C ASN A 22 -21.98 7.13 -8.02
N TRP A 23 -21.25 8.19 -8.32
CA TRP A 23 -20.17 8.69 -7.49
C TRP A 23 -20.68 9.80 -6.58
N ARG A 24 -20.19 9.82 -5.34
CA ARG A 24 -20.36 10.95 -4.43
C ARG A 24 -19.03 11.31 -3.78
N THR A 25 -18.82 12.60 -3.57
CA THR A 25 -17.67 13.10 -2.81
C THR A 25 -17.84 12.82 -1.32
N LEU A 26 -16.76 12.42 -0.66
CA LEU A 26 -16.66 12.21 0.78
C LEU A 26 -15.80 13.32 1.41
N ALA A 27 -15.62 13.29 2.74
CA ALA A 27 -14.66 14.15 3.41
C ALA A 27 -13.28 14.01 2.75
N PRO A 28 -12.64 15.13 2.36
CA PRO A 28 -11.35 15.09 1.68
C PRO A 28 -10.25 14.65 2.63
N LEU A 29 -9.15 14.13 2.07
CA LEU A 29 -7.94 13.86 2.83
C LEU A 29 -7.46 15.16 3.51
N PRO A 30 -6.96 15.09 4.75
CA PRO A 30 -6.36 16.24 5.44
C PRO A 30 -5.16 16.84 4.70
N VAL A 31 -4.50 16.06 3.83
CA VAL A 31 -3.39 16.49 2.98
C VAL A 31 -3.53 15.89 1.58
N PRO A 32 -3.13 16.61 0.50
CA PRO A 32 -3.07 16.03 -0.84
C PRO A 32 -2.03 14.91 -0.91
N LEU A 33 -2.41 13.74 -1.42
CA LEU A 33 -1.52 12.58 -1.53
C LEU A 33 -1.65 11.86 -2.88
N ALA A 34 -0.51 11.55 -3.49
CA ALA A 34 -0.43 10.67 -4.67
C ALA A 34 0.42 9.44 -4.36
N CYS A 35 0.21 8.33 -5.09
CA CYS A 35 0.99 7.09 -4.92
C CYS A 35 1.02 6.55 -3.47
N HIS A 36 -0.02 6.86 -2.69
CA HIS A 36 -0.21 6.35 -1.34
C HIS A 36 -0.79 4.94 -1.39
N ALA A 37 -0.60 4.16 -0.33
CA ALA A 37 -1.32 2.89 -0.18
C ALA A 37 -2.66 3.11 0.52
N VAL A 38 -3.64 2.28 0.19
CA VAL A 38 -4.94 2.22 0.86
C VAL A 38 -5.21 0.79 1.30
N VAL A 39 -5.54 0.60 2.58
CA VAL A 39 -5.96 -0.72 3.10
C VAL A 39 -7.20 -0.59 3.96
N ALA A 40 -8.03 -1.64 3.98
CA ALA A 40 -9.20 -1.72 4.84
C ALA A 40 -8.93 -2.65 6.01
N VAL A 41 -9.14 -2.17 7.24
CA VAL A 41 -8.96 -2.95 8.48
C VAL A 41 -10.04 -2.56 9.48
N LYS A 42 -10.72 -3.56 10.09
CA LYS A 42 -11.75 -3.37 11.12
C LYS A 42 -12.78 -2.28 10.75
N ASN A 43 -13.32 -2.36 9.53
CA ASN A 43 -14.31 -1.42 8.98
C ASN A 43 -13.83 0.05 8.85
N ARG A 44 -12.51 0.26 8.75
CA ARG A 44 -11.89 1.57 8.53
C ARG A 44 -10.96 1.50 7.33
N LEU A 45 -10.80 2.61 6.63
CA LEU A 45 -9.78 2.74 5.59
C LEU A 45 -8.56 3.43 6.18
N TYR A 46 -7.39 3.00 5.75
CA TYR A 46 -6.11 3.62 6.11
C TYR A 46 -5.40 4.05 4.84
N VAL A 47 -5.04 5.33 4.77
CA VAL A 47 -4.22 5.92 3.71
C VAL A 47 -2.83 6.15 4.28
N ILE A 48 -1.82 5.58 3.63
CA ILE A 48 -0.47 5.47 4.18
C ILE A 48 0.55 5.96 3.15
N GLY A 49 1.46 6.83 3.61
CA GLY A 49 2.61 7.29 2.86
C GLY A 49 2.27 8.05 1.57
N GLY A 50 3.12 7.92 0.55
CA GLY A 50 2.93 8.55 -0.75
C GLY A 50 3.66 9.87 -0.91
N TRP A 51 3.30 10.63 -1.94
CA TRP A 51 3.87 11.92 -2.32
C TRP A 51 2.92 13.02 -1.92
N THR A 52 3.45 14.09 -1.33
CA THR A 52 2.70 15.29 -0.97
C THR A 52 3.42 16.51 -1.54
N PRO A 53 2.70 17.53 -2.03
CA PRO A 53 3.32 18.80 -2.42
C PRO A 53 4.07 19.42 -1.24
N GLN A 54 5.16 20.12 -1.53
CA GLN A 54 5.81 20.98 -0.55
C GLN A 54 4.98 22.27 -0.36
N MET A 55 4.49 22.49 0.86
CA MET A 55 3.61 23.63 1.18
C MET A 55 4.37 24.92 1.49
N ASP A 56 5.64 24.83 1.90
CA ASP A 56 6.40 25.98 2.42
C ASP A 56 7.06 26.81 1.31
N LEU A 57 7.66 26.15 0.31
CA LEU A 57 8.37 26.76 -0.81
C LEU A 57 8.10 25.94 -2.08
N PRO A 58 6.92 26.10 -2.71
CA PRO A 58 6.49 25.26 -3.83
C PRO A 58 7.43 25.37 -5.05
N ASP A 59 7.96 26.56 -5.31
CA ASP A 59 8.76 26.82 -6.52
C ASP A 59 10.25 26.49 -6.35
N ASP A 60 10.75 26.30 -5.12
CA ASP A 60 12.19 26.19 -4.83
C ASP A 60 12.66 24.78 -4.42
N GLU A 61 11.75 23.90 -4.00
CA GLU A 61 12.10 22.60 -3.41
C GLU A 61 11.22 21.45 -3.96
N PRO A 62 11.77 20.23 -4.11
CA PRO A 62 11.04 19.11 -4.70
C PRO A 62 9.88 18.61 -3.82
N ASP A 63 8.87 17.97 -4.44
CA ASP A 63 7.78 17.28 -3.74
C ASP A 63 8.32 16.34 -2.65
N ARG A 64 7.67 16.32 -1.48
CA ARG A 64 8.11 15.53 -0.31
C ARG A 64 7.45 14.16 -0.26
N LEU A 65 8.13 13.22 0.37
CA LEU A 65 7.55 11.93 0.74
C LEU A 65 6.83 12.02 2.09
N SER A 66 5.62 11.47 2.14
CA SER A 66 4.81 11.39 3.35
C SER A 66 5.15 10.13 4.14
N ASN A 67 5.20 10.25 5.46
CA ASN A 67 5.17 9.14 6.41
C ASN A 67 3.84 9.07 7.18
N ARG A 68 2.83 9.85 6.76
CA ARG A 68 1.55 9.95 7.48
C ARG A 68 0.73 8.68 7.33
N THR A 69 -0.05 8.41 8.37
CA THR A 69 -1.08 7.37 8.40
C THR A 69 -2.39 8.07 8.70
N LEU A 70 -3.36 7.97 7.79
CA LEU A 70 -4.65 8.64 7.89
C LEU A 70 -5.73 7.58 7.94
N GLN A 71 -6.54 7.57 9.00
CA GLN A 71 -7.65 6.65 9.16
C GLN A 71 -8.96 7.35 8.80
N TYR A 72 -9.76 6.75 7.94
CA TYR A 72 -11.12 7.17 7.64
C TYR A 72 -12.13 6.34 8.42
N ASN A 73 -13.08 7.03 9.06
CA ASN A 73 -14.26 6.41 9.62
C ASN A 73 -15.46 6.61 8.68
N PRO A 74 -15.93 5.56 7.96
CA PRO A 74 -17.06 5.68 7.04
C PRO A 74 -18.38 6.07 7.71
N SER A 75 -18.57 5.75 9.01
CA SER A 75 -19.81 6.06 9.71
C SER A 75 -19.92 7.53 10.12
N GLN A 76 -18.79 8.24 10.15
CA GLN A 76 -18.71 9.65 10.55
C GLN A 76 -18.27 10.56 9.40
N ASP A 77 -17.93 9.99 8.25
CA ASP A 77 -17.30 10.68 7.12
C ASP A 77 -16.15 11.58 7.59
N LYS A 78 -15.21 11.00 8.36
CA LYS A 78 -14.16 11.76 9.03
C LYS A 78 -12.82 11.06 8.97
N TRP A 79 -11.79 11.85 8.66
CA TRP A 79 -10.39 11.45 8.75
C TRP A 79 -9.80 11.78 10.12
N THR A 80 -8.94 10.88 10.61
CA THR A 80 -8.14 11.06 11.82
C THR A 80 -6.69 10.73 11.48
N GLU A 81 -5.75 11.59 11.89
CA GLU A 81 -4.33 11.28 11.75
C GLU A 81 -3.88 10.32 12.86
N CYS A 82 -3.22 9.25 12.46
CA CYS A 82 -2.70 8.20 13.31
C CYS A 82 -1.20 8.37 13.54
N ALA A 83 -0.59 7.49 14.33
CA ALA A 83 0.85 7.46 14.47
C ALA A 83 1.51 7.32 13.08
N PRO A 84 2.56 8.12 12.80
CA PRO A 84 3.22 8.09 11.50
C PRO A 84 4.17 6.90 11.39
N MET A 85 4.41 6.45 10.16
CA MET A 85 5.52 5.55 9.85
C MET A 85 6.86 6.20 10.24
N LYS A 86 7.87 5.37 10.50
CA LYS A 86 9.24 5.84 10.73
C LYS A 86 9.81 6.47 9.46
N TYR A 87 9.60 5.82 8.32
CA TYR A 87 10.18 6.21 7.04
C TYR A 87 9.17 6.96 6.17
N SER A 88 9.58 8.08 5.58
CA SER A 88 8.85 8.73 4.50
C SER A 88 9.11 7.99 3.19
N LYS A 89 8.08 7.32 2.64
CA LYS A 89 8.25 6.42 1.48
C LYS A 89 6.99 6.30 0.63
N TYR A 90 7.16 5.71 -0.55
CA TYR A 90 6.11 5.33 -1.51
C TYR A 90 6.58 4.12 -2.34
N ARG A 91 5.77 3.62 -3.28
CA ARG A 91 6.06 2.38 -4.06
C ARG A 91 6.41 1.18 -3.18
N PHE A 92 5.81 1.11 -2.00
CA PHE A 92 5.90 -0.05 -1.12
C PHE A 92 4.69 -0.95 -1.33
N SER A 93 4.81 -2.19 -0.90
CA SER A 93 3.67 -3.11 -0.84
C SER A 93 3.00 -3.06 0.52
N THR A 94 1.71 -3.37 0.57
CA THR A 94 0.93 -3.42 1.82
C THR A 94 0.07 -4.66 1.88
N ALA A 95 -0.01 -5.28 3.05
CA ALA A 95 -0.93 -6.38 3.29
C ALA A 95 -1.49 -6.29 4.71
N VAL A 96 -2.66 -6.89 4.93
CA VAL A 96 -3.29 -6.97 6.25
C VAL A 96 -3.23 -8.41 6.71
N VAL A 97 -2.59 -8.65 7.85
CA VAL A 97 -2.50 -9.98 8.47
C VAL A 97 -2.87 -9.84 9.94
N ASN A 98 -3.77 -10.69 10.44
CA ASN A 98 -4.20 -10.67 11.85
C ASN A 98 -4.62 -9.27 12.35
N HIS A 99 -5.31 -8.51 11.49
CA HIS A 99 -5.74 -7.12 11.74
C HIS A 99 -4.62 -6.08 11.92
N GLU A 100 -3.39 -6.41 11.58
CA GLU A 100 -2.28 -5.47 11.52
C GLU A 100 -1.94 -5.14 10.06
N ILE A 101 -1.43 -3.92 9.83
CA ILE A 101 -1.06 -3.46 8.50
C ILE A 101 0.44 -3.58 8.35
N TYR A 102 0.88 -4.36 7.37
CA TYR A 102 2.27 -4.53 7.00
C TYR A 102 2.60 -3.61 5.82
N VAL A 103 3.70 -2.88 5.91
CA VAL A 103 4.23 -2.02 4.86
C VAL A 103 5.64 -2.49 4.51
N LEU A 104 5.84 -2.90 3.26
CA LEU A 104 7.00 -3.66 2.81
C LEU A 104 7.79 -2.89 1.76
N GLY A 105 9.06 -2.60 2.09
CA GLY A 105 10.01 -1.96 1.19
C GLY A 105 9.61 -0.55 0.79
N GLY A 106 9.70 -0.30 -0.52
CA GLY A 106 9.45 1.00 -1.14
C GLY A 106 10.72 1.82 -1.36
N ILE A 107 10.54 3.01 -1.91
CA ILE A 107 11.60 3.99 -2.08
C ILE A 107 11.29 5.19 -1.20
N GLY A 108 12.29 5.58 -0.41
CA GLY A 108 12.11 6.60 0.59
C GLY A 108 13.41 6.98 1.25
N CYS A 109 13.28 7.78 2.29
CA CYS A 109 14.42 8.24 3.06
C CYS A 109 14.56 7.41 4.33
N LEU A 110 15.78 7.31 4.87
CA LEU A 110 15.95 6.92 6.27
C LEU A 110 15.35 8.06 7.09
N ASP A 111 14.31 7.75 7.86
CA ASP A 111 13.45 8.70 8.60
C ASP A 111 12.56 9.63 7.74
N ARG A 112 12.07 10.73 8.35
CA ARG A 112 11.24 11.74 7.68
C ARG A 112 12.03 12.45 6.59
N ASP A 113 11.36 12.70 5.47
CA ASP A 113 11.93 13.44 4.34
C ASP A 113 12.24 14.89 4.73
N ARG A 114 13.52 15.27 4.60
CA ARG A 114 14.12 16.60 4.82
C ARG A 114 14.98 17.00 3.61
N GLY A 115 14.65 16.48 2.42
CA GLY A 115 15.39 16.75 1.18
C GLY A 115 16.60 15.81 0.96
N GLN A 116 16.73 14.74 1.74
CA GLN A 116 17.77 13.74 1.55
C GLN A 116 17.52 12.84 0.33
N ALA A 117 18.60 12.20 -0.14
CA ALA A 117 18.53 11.24 -1.22
C ALA A 117 17.62 10.05 -0.85
N ARG A 118 16.75 9.68 -1.79
CA ARG A 118 15.85 8.53 -1.67
C ARG A 118 16.59 7.25 -2.04
N GLN A 119 16.28 6.17 -1.33
CA GLN A 119 16.85 4.84 -1.55
C GLN A 119 15.77 3.76 -1.54
N CYS A 120 16.04 2.64 -2.22
CA CYS A 120 15.18 1.46 -2.15
C CYS A 120 15.38 0.77 -0.80
N LEU A 121 14.30 0.47 -0.12
CA LEU A 121 14.29 -0.08 1.22
C LEU A 121 13.88 -1.56 1.20
N ASP A 122 14.43 -2.32 2.13
CA ASP A 122 14.04 -3.68 2.49
C ASP A 122 13.21 -3.73 3.79
N VAL A 123 12.97 -2.56 4.40
CA VAL A 123 12.32 -2.45 5.70
C VAL A 123 10.88 -2.94 5.68
N VAL A 124 10.47 -3.54 6.80
CA VAL A 124 9.08 -3.91 7.09
C VAL A 124 8.61 -3.09 8.28
N GLU A 125 7.52 -2.36 8.10
CA GLU A 125 6.86 -1.62 9.18
C GLU A 125 5.47 -2.20 9.42
N ILE A 126 5.13 -2.45 10.68
CA ILE A 126 3.87 -3.08 11.08
C ILE A 126 3.10 -2.11 11.96
N TYR A 127 1.91 -1.72 11.51
CA TYR A 127 0.99 -0.89 12.27
C TYR A 127 -0.02 -1.74 13.02
N ASN A 128 -0.17 -1.46 14.30
CA ASN A 128 -1.24 -1.97 15.13
C ASN A 128 -2.36 -0.90 15.25
N PRO A 129 -3.52 -1.11 14.61
CA PRO A 129 -4.69 -0.23 14.72
C PRO A 129 -5.21 0.00 16.14
N ASP A 130 -5.11 -0.99 17.03
CA ASP A 130 -5.67 -0.91 18.38
C ASP A 130 -4.80 -0.06 19.30
N GLY A 131 -3.47 -0.21 19.15
CA GLY A 131 -2.48 0.56 19.91
C GLY A 131 -2.11 1.90 19.28
N ASN A 132 -2.58 2.17 18.04
CA ASN A 132 -2.16 3.30 17.22
C ASN A 132 -0.62 3.45 17.21
N SER A 133 0.09 2.38 16.89
CA SER A 133 1.55 2.35 16.96
C SER A 133 2.16 1.56 15.81
N TRP A 134 3.34 2.00 15.39
CA TRP A 134 4.18 1.29 14.43
C TRP A 134 5.30 0.56 15.14
N ARG A 135 5.68 -0.60 14.62
CA ARG A 135 6.91 -1.32 15.00
C ARG A 135 7.64 -1.79 13.75
N GLU A 136 8.93 -2.08 13.92
CA GLU A 136 9.72 -2.73 12.87
C GLU A 136 9.39 -4.24 12.84
N GLY A 137 9.24 -4.78 11.64
CA GLY A 137 9.17 -6.21 11.37
C GLY A 137 10.50 -6.76 10.84
N PRO A 138 10.58 -8.07 10.56
CA PRO A 138 11.77 -8.66 9.96
C PRO A 138 12.02 -8.06 8.57
N PRO A 139 13.21 -7.51 8.28
CA PRO A 139 13.50 -6.93 6.98
C PRO A 139 13.41 -7.99 5.88
N MET A 140 12.98 -7.58 4.69
CA MET A 140 12.98 -8.44 3.51
C MET A 140 14.41 -8.86 3.15
N PRO A 141 14.61 -9.99 2.46
CA PRO A 141 15.95 -10.45 2.05
C PRO A 141 16.73 -9.45 1.18
N TYR A 142 16.03 -8.52 0.52
CA TYR A 142 16.61 -7.45 -0.29
C TYR A 142 15.58 -6.34 -0.53
N SER A 143 16.06 -5.15 -0.90
CA SER A 143 15.19 -4.00 -1.18
C SER A 143 14.26 -4.26 -2.36
N LEU A 144 12.97 -3.95 -2.18
CA LEU A 144 11.93 -4.16 -3.17
C LEU A 144 11.04 -2.93 -3.31
N LEU A 145 10.70 -2.62 -4.56
CA LEU A 145 9.65 -1.69 -4.92
C LEU A 145 8.44 -2.47 -5.41
N SER A 146 7.26 -1.93 -5.12
CA SER A 146 5.99 -2.36 -5.67
C SER A 146 5.96 -2.17 -7.19
N LEU A 147 4.91 -2.68 -7.83
CA LEU A 147 4.82 -2.69 -9.29
C LEU A 147 4.67 -1.28 -9.86
N ARG A 148 4.81 -1.16 -11.19
CA ARG A 148 5.03 0.11 -11.91
C ARG A 148 3.92 1.15 -11.68
N THR A 149 2.72 0.72 -11.31
CA THR A 149 1.53 1.55 -11.04
C THR A 149 1.41 1.99 -9.57
N ASN A 150 2.37 1.61 -8.70
CA ASN A 150 2.27 1.65 -7.24
C ASN A 150 1.26 0.65 -6.63
N SER A 151 0.73 -0.28 -7.43
CA SER A 151 -0.09 -1.37 -6.89
C SER A 151 0.76 -2.27 -6.00
N THR A 152 0.17 -2.72 -4.89
CA THR A 152 0.81 -3.68 -4.02
C THR A 152 0.98 -5.03 -4.73
N CYS A 153 2.14 -5.66 -4.53
CA CYS A 153 2.38 -7.05 -4.90
C CYS A 153 2.30 -8.01 -3.70
N ALA A 154 1.77 -7.54 -2.57
CA ALA A 154 1.65 -8.33 -1.35
C ALA A 154 0.21 -8.73 -1.07
N GLY A 155 0.03 -9.88 -0.42
CA GLY A 155 -1.26 -10.34 0.06
C GLY A 155 -1.11 -11.31 1.22
N ALA A 156 -2.21 -11.55 1.92
CA ALA A 156 -2.26 -12.41 3.08
C ALA A 156 -3.07 -13.68 2.79
N VAL A 157 -2.55 -14.83 3.15
CA VAL A 157 -3.23 -16.13 3.03
C VAL A 157 -2.91 -16.95 4.27
N GLU A 158 -3.95 -17.45 4.95
CA GLU A 158 -3.82 -18.35 6.11
C GLU A 158 -2.87 -17.82 7.21
N GLY A 159 -2.92 -16.51 7.50
CA GLY A 159 -2.09 -15.88 8.53
C GLY A 159 -0.64 -15.62 8.14
N LYS A 160 -0.25 -15.98 6.91
CA LYS A 160 1.05 -15.65 6.31
C LYS A 160 0.93 -14.52 5.32
N LEU A 161 2.06 -13.84 5.09
CA LEU A 161 2.18 -12.77 4.11
C LEU A 161 2.99 -13.26 2.92
N TYR A 162 2.56 -12.93 1.72
CA TYR A 162 3.28 -13.24 0.49
C TYR A 162 3.59 -11.97 -0.28
N VAL A 163 4.76 -11.90 -0.90
CA VAL A 163 5.17 -10.85 -1.85
C VAL A 163 5.47 -11.52 -3.18
N CYS A 164 4.70 -11.18 -4.22
CA CYS A 164 4.75 -11.82 -5.53
C CYS A 164 5.41 -10.90 -6.55
N GLY A 165 6.70 -11.13 -6.82
CA GLY A 165 7.48 -10.31 -7.72
C GLY A 165 7.70 -8.89 -7.19
N GLY A 166 7.96 -7.95 -8.11
CA GLY A 166 8.28 -6.57 -7.80
C GLY A 166 9.53 -6.10 -8.54
N PHE A 167 10.02 -4.93 -8.19
CA PHE A 167 11.27 -4.39 -8.73
C PHE A 167 12.34 -4.39 -7.67
N ARG A 168 13.41 -5.14 -7.91
CA ARG A 168 14.62 -5.03 -7.11
C ARG A 168 15.38 -3.79 -7.58
N GLY A 169 15.56 -2.84 -6.66
CA GLY A 169 16.37 -1.66 -6.92
C GLY A 169 17.85 -2.02 -6.89
N THR A 170 18.52 -2.01 -8.05
CA THR A 170 19.98 -2.19 -8.15
C THR A 170 20.61 -0.93 -8.74
N ALA A 171 21.17 -0.07 -7.88
CA ALA A 171 21.76 1.21 -8.27
C ALA A 171 20.79 2.08 -9.12
N ARG A 172 21.09 2.26 -10.42
CA ARG A 172 20.25 3.07 -11.35
C ARG A 172 19.22 2.24 -12.13
N TYR A 173 19.15 0.93 -11.92
CA TYR A 173 18.31 0.03 -12.69
C TYR A 173 17.30 -0.69 -11.79
N GLU A 174 16.08 -0.81 -12.28
CA GLU A 174 15.03 -1.62 -11.68
C GLU A 174 14.97 -2.96 -12.40
N VAL A 175 15.21 -4.05 -11.68
CA VAL A 175 15.13 -5.41 -12.23
C VAL A 175 13.83 -6.06 -11.77
N ILE A 176 13.02 -6.54 -12.71
CA ILE A 176 11.81 -7.30 -12.39
C ILE A 176 12.26 -8.61 -11.74
N THR A 177 11.78 -8.86 -10.52
CA THR A 177 11.90 -10.18 -9.89
C THR A 177 10.64 -11.00 -10.14
N LYS A 178 10.84 -12.31 -10.34
CA LYS A 178 9.79 -13.33 -10.49
C LYS A 178 9.88 -14.33 -9.34
N GLU A 179 10.13 -13.82 -8.15
CA GLU A 179 10.20 -14.60 -6.92
C GLU A 179 8.91 -14.41 -6.12
N ILE A 180 8.53 -15.44 -5.37
CA ILE A 180 7.49 -15.33 -4.35
C ILE A 180 8.20 -15.46 -3.00
N LEU A 181 8.09 -14.42 -2.20
CA LEU A 181 8.55 -14.41 -0.82
C LEU A 181 7.37 -14.69 0.10
N GLU A 182 7.57 -15.50 1.12
CA GLU A 182 6.62 -15.74 2.19
C GLU A 182 7.23 -15.22 3.50
N LEU A 183 6.48 -14.44 4.26
CA LEU A 183 6.80 -14.13 5.64
C LEU A 183 5.90 -14.97 6.55
N ASP A 184 6.53 -15.85 7.31
CA ASP A 184 5.90 -16.44 8.49
C ASP A 184 5.84 -15.38 9.59
N THR A 185 4.63 -14.92 9.91
CA THR A 185 4.42 -13.83 10.86
C THR A 185 4.59 -14.25 12.32
N TRP A 186 4.58 -15.55 12.60
CA TRP A 186 4.83 -16.09 13.94
C TRP A 186 6.32 -16.24 14.20
N GLU A 187 7.04 -16.80 13.23
CA GLU A 187 8.48 -17.03 13.33
C GLU A 187 9.32 -15.79 12.97
N ASN A 188 8.68 -14.75 12.40
CA ASN A 188 9.34 -13.57 11.84
C ASN A 188 10.44 -13.92 10.83
N HIS A 189 10.15 -14.91 9.97
CA HIS A 189 11.13 -15.46 9.03
C HIS A 189 10.64 -15.37 7.58
N TRP A 190 11.54 -14.95 6.70
CA TRP A 190 11.30 -14.86 5.26
C TRP A 190 11.78 -16.13 4.54
N ASN A 191 10.88 -16.75 3.81
CA ASN A 191 11.14 -17.88 2.93
C ASN A 191 11.03 -17.46 1.46
N VAL A 192 11.88 -18.02 0.60
CA VAL A 192 11.68 -17.95 -0.86
C VAL A 192 10.92 -19.19 -1.27
N VAL A 193 9.62 -19.04 -1.57
CA VAL A 193 8.74 -20.19 -1.87
C VAL A 193 8.72 -20.53 -3.36
N ALA A 194 9.04 -19.57 -4.23
CA ALA A 194 9.18 -19.82 -5.67
C ALA A 194 10.22 -18.87 -6.29
N ILE A 195 10.94 -19.39 -7.29
CA ILE A 195 11.88 -18.64 -8.13
C ILE A 195 11.49 -18.86 -9.58
N LYS A 196 11.54 -17.82 -10.42
CA LYS A 196 11.08 -17.85 -11.84
C LYS A 196 9.60 -18.22 -11.97
N ALA A 197 8.77 -17.72 -11.06
CA ALA A 197 7.32 -17.85 -11.16
C ALA A 197 6.84 -17.24 -12.49
N LEU A 198 5.83 -17.87 -13.11
CA LEU A 198 5.24 -17.37 -14.34
C LEU A 198 4.43 -16.10 -14.03
N MET A 199 5.04 -14.95 -14.30
CA MET A 199 4.47 -13.62 -14.03
C MET A 199 4.66 -12.73 -15.27
N HIS A 200 3.69 -11.84 -15.49
CA HIS A 200 3.74 -10.85 -16.56
C HIS A 200 4.81 -9.78 -16.25
N ASP A 201 5.54 -9.32 -17.27
CA ASP A 201 6.64 -8.35 -17.09
C ASP A 201 6.16 -6.88 -16.97
N SER A 202 4.84 -6.65 -17.05
CA SER A 202 4.32 -5.30 -17.22
C SER A 202 3.03 -4.95 -16.47
N TYR A 203 2.45 -5.83 -15.64
CA TYR A 203 1.20 -5.51 -14.95
C TYR A 203 1.13 -6.05 -13.53
N ASP A 204 0.22 -5.42 -12.78
CA ASP A 204 -0.05 -5.64 -11.38
C ASP A 204 -0.44 -7.10 -11.10
N VAL A 205 0.22 -7.70 -10.12
CA VAL A 205 -0.19 -9.00 -9.58
C VAL A 205 -1.27 -8.71 -8.55
N CYS A 206 -2.54 -8.93 -8.90
CA CYS A 206 -3.56 -9.13 -7.89
C CYS A 206 -3.37 -10.54 -7.33
N LEU A 207 -3.01 -10.66 -6.05
CA LEU A 207 -3.12 -11.93 -5.36
C LEU A 207 -4.61 -12.22 -5.16
N VAL A 208 -5.21 -12.92 -6.12
CA VAL A 208 -6.53 -13.52 -5.93
C VAL A 208 -6.31 -14.79 -5.12
N ALA A 209 -6.30 -14.66 -3.79
CA ALA A 209 -6.37 -15.79 -2.89
C ALA A 209 -7.73 -16.45 -3.07
N GLN A 210 -7.83 -17.41 -4.00
CA GLN A 210 -8.91 -18.37 -4.22
C GLN A 210 -10.25 -17.98 -3.56
N LEU A 211 -10.81 -16.82 -3.95
CA LEU A 211 -12.23 -16.57 -3.74
C LEU A 211 -12.90 -17.57 -4.65
N ASN A 212 -13.49 -18.59 -4.07
CA ASN A 212 -14.28 -19.57 -4.79
C ASN A 212 -15.27 -18.76 -5.66
N PRO A 213 -15.21 -18.82 -7.01
CA PRO A 213 -16.05 -17.97 -7.86
C PRO A 213 -17.55 -18.16 -7.59
N ARG A 214 -17.91 -19.26 -6.93
CA ARG A 214 -19.26 -19.58 -6.45
C ARG A 214 -19.77 -18.66 -5.34
N ASP A 215 -18.91 -17.99 -4.58
CA ASP A 215 -19.32 -17.07 -3.51
C ASP A 215 -19.56 -15.63 -4.01
N LEU A 216 -19.18 -15.36 -5.28
CA LEU A 216 -19.40 -14.07 -5.94
C LEU A 216 -20.62 -14.08 -6.89
N ILE A 217 -21.21 -15.25 -7.13
CA ILE A 217 -22.41 -15.42 -7.96
C ILE A 217 -23.49 -15.99 -7.05
N PRO A 218 -24.57 -15.24 -6.73
CA PRO A 218 -25.70 -15.84 -6.01
C PRO A 218 -26.20 -17.05 -6.82
N PRO A 219 -26.56 -18.18 -6.17
CA PRO A 219 -27.03 -19.34 -6.90
C PRO A 219 -28.20 -18.92 -7.81
N PRO A 220 -28.28 -19.47 -9.04
CA PRO A 220 -29.41 -19.24 -9.93
C PRO A 220 -30.73 -19.40 -9.17
N SER A 221 -31.67 -18.48 -9.39
CA SER A 221 -32.94 -18.41 -8.65
C SER A 221 -33.77 -19.71 -8.71
N ASP A 222 -33.52 -20.53 -9.73
CA ASP A 222 -34.06 -21.87 -9.96
C ASP A 222 -33.53 -22.95 -9.00
N LEU A 223 -32.53 -22.65 -8.16
CA LEU A 223 -32.00 -23.54 -7.12
C LEU A 223 -32.36 -23.12 -5.69
N MET A 224 -33.09 -22.01 -5.49
CA MET A 224 -33.50 -21.54 -4.15
C MET A 224 -34.94 -21.92 -3.77
N GLU A 225 -35.67 -22.60 -4.65
CA GLU A 225 -37.00 -23.16 -4.36
C GLU A 225 -37.01 -24.68 -4.53
N GLN A 226 -36.47 -25.41 -3.54
CA GLN A 226 -36.86 -26.79 -3.18
C GLN A 226 -36.71 -27.02 -1.69
#